data_AF-A0A080ZNE0-F1
#
_entry.id   AF-A0A080ZNE0-F1
#
_cell.length_a   1.000
_cell.length_b   1.000
_cell.length_c   1.000
_cell.angle_alpha   90.00
_cell.angle_beta   90.00
_cell.angle_gamma   90.00
#
_symmetry.space_group_name_H-M   'P 1'
#
loop_
_entity.id
_entity.type
_entity.pdbx_description
1 polymer ?
#
loop_
_entity_poly.entity_id
_entity_poly.type
_entity_poly.pdbx_seq_one_letter_code
_entity_poly.pdbx_strand_id
1 'polypeptide(L)'
;MNLLAALTARFGDEAVAIMLETAKKIRKTRSLAVSIQTEQIRHWLRTKKRPDDVFVLLKLETAKARLFDQPQLNTWVRYVDAFNNANPTRSTTLFSVLNARYYDEALAKMLVVAKSSGGSAGSLASRIQAEQTRYWLSVNRTPGAIFEMLQLETLGTNFLNHPIFTAWVKYTDDFRKKNLGTHLSTLTTLRVYYSDATLAKLFTEARKVTKTAKIGRRLEAELLREWSLAVAPPALIFERLKLGNGGQKLFESPLFTMWTNYIAMFKKANPRYKDDQLATLLRSYGRRELTLMLILAEKVPSTKDIATKLRGQLSGL
;
A
#
# COMPACT_ATOMS: atom_id res chain seq x y z
N MET A 1 -8.01 -33.72 -40.75
CA MET A 1 -7.10 -32.93 -39.88
C MET A 1 -7.50 -31.46 -40.01
N ASN A 2 -7.85 -30.76 -38.92
CA ASN A 2 -8.21 -29.35 -38.99
C ASN A 2 -6.95 -28.46 -38.89
N LEU A 3 -7.07 -27.17 -39.26
CA LEU A 3 -5.93 -26.24 -39.29
C LEU A 3 -5.20 -26.15 -37.94
N LEU A 4 -5.94 -26.11 -36.83
CA LEU A 4 -5.36 -26.13 -35.49
C LEU A 4 -4.51 -27.38 -35.24
N ALA A 5 -5.01 -28.56 -35.60
CA ALA A 5 -4.29 -29.83 -35.41
C ALA A 5 -3.00 -29.86 -36.22
N ALA A 6 -3.02 -29.38 -37.48
CA ALA A 6 -1.82 -29.29 -38.32
C ALA A 6 -0.79 -28.32 -37.73
N LEU A 7 -1.22 -27.13 -37.28
CA LEU A 7 -0.35 -26.14 -36.64
C LEU A 7 0.25 -26.68 -35.32
N THR A 8 -0.57 -27.33 -34.50
CA THR A 8 -0.14 -27.87 -33.20
C THR A 8 0.82 -29.04 -33.37
N ALA A 9 0.60 -29.92 -34.36
CA ALA A 9 1.52 -31.01 -34.67
C ALA A 9 2.88 -30.51 -35.17
N ARG A 10 2.90 -29.38 -35.89
CA ARG A 10 4.14 -28.81 -36.45
C ARG A 10 4.91 -27.96 -35.45
N PHE A 11 4.22 -27.16 -34.63
CA PHE A 11 4.85 -26.10 -33.82
C PHE A 11 4.65 -26.29 -32.31
N GLY A 12 3.70 -27.12 -31.88
CA GLY A 12 3.31 -27.26 -30.47
C GLY A 12 2.39 -26.13 -29.98
N ASP A 13 1.65 -26.40 -28.88
CA ASP A 13 0.64 -25.48 -28.33
C ASP A 13 1.20 -24.11 -27.93
N GLU A 14 2.38 -24.07 -27.31
CA GLU A 14 3.07 -22.83 -26.92
C GLU A 14 3.29 -21.90 -28.13
N ALA A 15 3.99 -22.39 -29.15
CA ALA A 15 4.33 -21.59 -30.32
C ALA A 15 3.09 -21.17 -31.09
N VAL A 16 2.09 -22.05 -31.22
CA VAL A 16 0.81 -21.72 -31.84
C VAL A 16 0.12 -20.59 -31.06
N ALA A 17 0.04 -20.65 -29.73
CA ALA A 17 -0.58 -19.58 -28.94
C ALA A 17 0.15 -18.22 -29.11
N ILE A 18 1.48 -18.23 -29.16
CA ILE A 18 2.30 -17.02 -29.42
C ILE A 18 2.00 -16.45 -30.82
N MET A 19 1.98 -17.31 -31.84
CA MET A 19 1.66 -16.91 -33.22
C MET A 19 0.27 -16.28 -33.31
N LEU A 20 -0.73 -16.87 -32.65
CA LEU A 20 -2.11 -16.38 -32.66
C LEU A 20 -2.24 -15.03 -31.95
N GLU A 21 -1.61 -14.83 -30.79
CA GLU A 21 -1.64 -13.53 -30.11
C GLU A 21 -0.91 -12.43 -30.91
N THR A 22 0.13 -12.81 -31.66
CA THR A 22 0.82 -11.89 -32.57
C THR A 22 -0.04 -11.54 -33.77
N ALA A 23 -0.64 -12.54 -34.44
CA ALA A 23 -1.51 -12.35 -35.58
C ALA A 23 -2.76 -11.51 -35.24
N LYS A 24 -3.27 -11.59 -34.00
CA LYS A 24 -4.39 -10.76 -33.55
C LYS A 24 -4.12 -9.26 -33.51
N LYS A 25 -2.85 -8.86 -33.44
CA LYS A 25 -2.45 -7.45 -33.50
C LYS A 25 -2.50 -6.89 -34.93
N ILE A 26 -2.54 -7.75 -35.95
CA ILE A 26 -2.55 -7.35 -37.36
C ILE A 26 -3.98 -7.39 -37.89
N ARG A 27 -4.46 -6.25 -38.42
CA ARG A 27 -5.86 -6.09 -38.89
C ARG A 27 -6.30 -7.20 -39.85
N LYS A 28 -5.45 -7.57 -40.81
CA LYS A 28 -5.79 -8.55 -41.87
C LYS A 28 -5.92 -9.99 -41.36
N THR A 29 -5.14 -10.38 -40.34
CA THR A 29 -5.12 -11.76 -39.81
C THR A 29 -5.89 -11.92 -38.51
N ARG A 30 -6.38 -10.82 -37.92
CA ARG A 30 -7.06 -10.80 -36.63
C ARG A 30 -8.25 -11.74 -36.55
N SER A 31 -9.17 -11.70 -37.52
CA SER A 31 -10.39 -12.53 -37.49
C SER A 31 -10.05 -14.03 -37.51
N LEU A 32 -9.15 -14.43 -38.42
CA LEU A 32 -8.69 -15.81 -38.52
C LEU A 32 -7.99 -16.27 -37.24
N ALA A 33 -7.10 -15.44 -36.68
CA ALA A 33 -6.38 -15.77 -35.45
C ALA A 33 -7.32 -15.90 -34.23
N VAL A 34 -8.35 -15.06 -34.13
CA VAL A 34 -9.41 -15.21 -33.10
C VAL A 34 -10.18 -16.51 -33.28
N SER A 35 -10.54 -16.87 -34.52
CA SER A 35 -11.24 -18.12 -34.84
C SER A 35 -10.42 -19.35 -34.44
N ILE A 36 -9.14 -19.39 -34.83
CA ILE A 36 -8.25 -20.51 -34.49
C ILE A 36 -8.02 -20.60 -32.97
N GLN A 37 -7.83 -19.48 -32.28
CA GLN A 37 -7.69 -19.47 -30.82
C GLN A 37 -8.96 -19.97 -30.10
N THR A 38 -10.13 -19.64 -30.65
CA THR A 38 -11.41 -20.14 -30.12
C THR A 38 -11.48 -21.67 -30.26
N GLU A 39 -11.05 -22.21 -31.39
CA GLU A 39 -10.96 -23.66 -31.59
C GLU A 39 -9.91 -24.31 -30.67
N GLN A 40 -8.78 -23.64 -30.42
CA GLN A 40 -7.76 -24.09 -29.47
C GLN A 40 -8.32 -24.24 -28.06
N ILE A 41 -9.05 -23.22 -27.57
CA ILE A 41 -9.73 -23.24 -26.27
C ILE A 41 -10.77 -24.37 -26.22
N ARG A 42 -11.61 -24.52 -27.25
CA ARG A 42 -12.61 -25.60 -27.32
C ARG A 42 -11.97 -26.98 -27.32
N HIS A 43 -10.85 -27.15 -28.00
CA HIS A 43 -10.11 -28.40 -28.01
C HIS A 43 -9.62 -28.77 -26.61
N TRP A 44 -9.01 -27.82 -25.89
CA TRP A 44 -8.56 -28.05 -24.50
C TRP A 44 -9.73 -28.33 -23.55
N LEU A 45 -10.90 -27.69 -23.73
CA LEU A 45 -12.11 -28.01 -22.97
C LEU A 45 -12.62 -29.43 -23.27
N ARG A 46 -12.71 -29.82 -24.55
CA ARG A 46 -13.18 -31.16 -24.97
C ARG A 46 -12.26 -32.27 -24.48
N THR A 47 -10.96 -32.00 -24.43
CA THR A 47 -9.94 -32.93 -23.89
C THR A 47 -9.81 -32.84 -22.36
N LYS A 48 -10.69 -32.08 -21.70
CA LYS A 48 -10.80 -31.97 -20.24
C LYS A 48 -9.49 -31.54 -19.55
N LYS A 49 -8.65 -30.76 -20.23
CA LYS A 49 -7.46 -30.19 -19.61
C LYS A 49 -7.88 -29.28 -18.45
N ARG A 50 -7.08 -29.23 -17.38
CA ARG A 50 -7.27 -28.26 -16.31
C ARG A 50 -6.54 -26.96 -16.67
N PRO A 51 -6.94 -25.80 -16.11
CA PRO A 51 -6.20 -24.55 -16.28
C PRO A 51 -4.73 -24.67 -15.89
N ASP A 52 -4.43 -25.53 -14.91
CA ASP A 52 -3.08 -25.86 -14.48
C ASP A 52 -2.26 -26.55 -15.58
N ASP A 53 -2.86 -27.56 -16.24
CA ASP A 53 -2.24 -28.29 -17.34
C ASP A 53 -1.98 -27.39 -18.55
N VAL A 54 -2.94 -26.50 -18.86
CA VAL A 54 -2.77 -25.54 -19.97
C VAL A 54 -1.71 -24.49 -19.65
N PHE A 55 -1.53 -24.12 -18.38
CA PHE A 55 -0.44 -23.23 -17.98
C PHE A 55 0.93 -23.84 -18.33
N VAL A 56 1.11 -25.13 -18.01
CA VAL A 56 2.33 -25.91 -18.32
C VAL A 56 2.48 -26.17 -19.81
N LEU A 57 1.38 -26.50 -20.50
CA LEU A 57 1.36 -26.70 -21.95
C LEU A 57 1.84 -25.47 -22.72
N LEU A 58 1.59 -24.28 -22.19
CA LEU A 58 2.03 -22.99 -22.74
C LEU A 58 3.39 -22.53 -22.19
N LYS A 59 4.07 -23.38 -21.42
CA LYS A 59 5.37 -23.16 -20.76
C LYS A 59 5.47 -21.89 -19.93
N LEU A 60 4.36 -21.43 -19.35
CA LEU A 60 4.29 -20.18 -18.59
C LEU A 60 5.04 -20.26 -17.25
N GLU A 61 5.27 -21.46 -16.72
CA GLU A 61 6.08 -21.73 -15.53
C GLU A 61 7.56 -21.43 -15.74
N THR A 62 8.04 -21.50 -16.98
CA THR A 62 9.43 -21.20 -17.31
C THR A 62 9.71 -19.69 -17.37
N ALA A 63 8.66 -18.87 -17.52
CA ALA A 63 8.78 -17.42 -17.68
C ALA A 63 9.22 -16.69 -16.39
N LYS A 64 9.02 -17.30 -15.21
CA LYS A 64 9.38 -16.74 -13.90
C LYS A 64 8.93 -15.26 -13.78
N ALA A 65 9.86 -14.35 -13.45
CA ALA A 65 9.57 -12.92 -13.29
C ALA A 65 9.01 -12.24 -14.56
N ARG A 66 9.23 -12.82 -15.75
CA ARG A 66 8.78 -12.30 -17.05
C ARG A 66 7.42 -12.86 -17.50
N LEU A 67 6.65 -13.44 -16.58
CA LEU A 67 5.33 -14.00 -16.86
C LEU A 67 4.42 -13.01 -17.60
N PHE A 68 4.36 -11.76 -17.12
CA PHE A 68 3.49 -10.72 -17.68
C PHE A 68 3.94 -10.20 -19.06
N ASP A 69 5.15 -10.55 -19.50
CA ASP A 69 5.66 -10.23 -20.83
C ASP A 69 5.25 -11.29 -21.87
N GLN A 70 4.75 -12.44 -21.42
CA GLN A 70 4.41 -13.57 -22.30
C GLN A 70 3.09 -13.33 -23.03
N PRO A 71 3.07 -13.28 -24.38
CA PRO A 71 1.83 -13.02 -25.12
C PRO A 71 0.78 -14.13 -24.89
N GLN A 72 1.22 -15.39 -24.82
CA GLN A 72 0.39 -16.58 -24.58
C GLN A 72 -0.24 -16.62 -23.18
N LEU A 73 0.19 -15.78 -22.24
CA LEU A 73 -0.52 -15.58 -20.97
C LEU A 73 -1.96 -15.12 -21.20
N ASN A 74 -2.21 -14.28 -22.21
CA ASN A 74 -3.57 -13.85 -22.57
C ASN A 74 -4.43 -15.01 -23.08
N THR A 75 -3.83 -15.98 -23.75
CA THR A 75 -4.52 -17.20 -24.20
C THR A 75 -4.92 -18.05 -22.99
N TRP A 76 -4.00 -18.23 -22.05
CA TRP A 76 -4.28 -18.94 -20.80
C TRP A 76 -5.39 -18.29 -19.97
N VAL A 77 -5.37 -16.95 -19.84
CA VAL A 77 -6.44 -16.22 -19.12
C VAL A 77 -7.82 -16.47 -19.75
N ARG A 78 -7.92 -16.36 -21.09
CA ARG A 78 -9.18 -16.67 -21.78
C ARG A 78 -9.61 -18.12 -21.59
N TYR A 79 -8.66 -19.04 -21.52
CA TYR A 79 -8.94 -20.44 -21.25
C TYR A 79 -9.49 -20.65 -19.84
N VAL A 80 -8.90 -20.02 -18.81
CA VAL A 80 -9.41 -20.08 -17.42
C VAL A 80 -10.85 -19.57 -17.35
N ASP A 81 -11.16 -18.47 -18.04
CA ASP A 81 -12.52 -17.92 -18.12
C ASP A 81 -13.50 -18.90 -18.77
N ALA A 82 -13.11 -19.48 -19.92
CA ALA A 82 -13.94 -20.47 -20.61
C ALA A 82 -14.11 -21.76 -19.80
N PHE A 83 -13.07 -22.21 -19.11
CA PHE A 83 -13.09 -23.37 -18.23
C PHE A 83 -14.06 -23.18 -17.06
N ASN A 84 -13.99 -22.04 -16.38
CA ASN A 84 -14.87 -21.73 -15.25
C ASN A 84 -16.34 -21.61 -15.68
N ASN A 85 -16.61 -21.00 -16.83
CA ASN A 85 -17.96 -20.91 -17.38
C ASN A 85 -18.53 -22.29 -17.74
N ALA A 86 -17.71 -23.18 -18.31
CA ALA A 86 -18.12 -24.53 -18.66
C ALA A 86 -18.18 -25.49 -17.45
N ASN A 87 -17.47 -25.19 -16.36
CA ASN A 87 -17.35 -26.05 -15.18
C ASN A 87 -17.54 -25.28 -13.86
N PRO A 88 -18.73 -24.72 -13.57
CA PRO A 88 -18.93 -23.84 -12.40
C PRO A 88 -18.53 -24.48 -11.06
N THR A 89 -18.81 -25.78 -10.90
CA THR A 89 -18.51 -26.56 -9.69
C THR A 89 -17.03 -26.92 -9.51
N ARG A 90 -16.20 -26.71 -10.54
CA ARG A 90 -14.75 -26.99 -10.54
C ARG A 90 -13.93 -25.74 -10.85
N SER A 91 -14.53 -24.57 -10.68
CA SER A 91 -13.91 -23.29 -11.03
C SER A 91 -12.63 -23.04 -10.23
N THR A 92 -11.72 -22.27 -10.82
CA THR A 92 -10.44 -21.85 -10.22
C THR A 92 -10.21 -20.37 -10.49
N THR A 93 -9.30 -19.72 -9.78
CA THR A 93 -8.94 -18.31 -10.04
C THR A 93 -7.56 -18.20 -10.69
N LEU A 94 -7.30 -17.12 -11.44
CA LEU A 94 -5.97 -16.85 -11.96
C LEU A 94 -4.97 -16.75 -10.80
N PHE A 95 -5.38 -16.08 -9.73
CA PHE A 95 -4.59 -15.99 -8.49
C PHE A 95 -4.21 -17.37 -7.95
N SER A 96 -5.16 -18.31 -7.80
CA SER A 96 -4.88 -19.63 -7.21
C SER A 96 -3.82 -20.42 -7.97
N VAL A 97 -3.90 -20.44 -9.31
CA VAL A 97 -2.96 -21.18 -10.17
C VAL A 97 -1.56 -20.55 -10.11
N LEU A 98 -1.49 -19.22 -10.06
CA LEU A 98 -0.22 -18.49 -9.95
C LEU A 98 0.39 -18.59 -8.55
N ASN A 99 -0.43 -18.49 -7.50
CA ASN A 99 0.03 -18.52 -6.11
C ASN A 99 0.67 -19.86 -5.75
N ALA A 100 0.18 -20.97 -6.32
CA ALA A 100 0.76 -22.30 -6.16
C ALA A 100 2.20 -22.42 -6.70
N ARG A 101 2.65 -21.49 -7.53
CA ARG A 101 3.98 -21.51 -8.19
C ARG A 101 4.92 -20.42 -7.70
N TYR A 102 4.38 -19.21 -7.51
CA TYR A 102 5.16 -18.03 -7.16
C TYR A 102 5.17 -17.75 -5.65
N TYR A 103 4.22 -18.33 -4.91
CA TYR A 103 3.96 -18.00 -3.51
C TYR A 103 3.51 -16.54 -3.29
N ASP A 104 2.90 -16.27 -2.13
CA ASP A 104 2.17 -15.00 -1.89
C ASP A 104 3.07 -13.77 -2.07
N GLU A 105 4.29 -13.78 -1.52
CA GLU A 105 5.22 -12.64 -1.53
C GLU A 105 5.67 -12.28 -2.94
N ALA A 106 6.27 -13.23 -3.66
CA ALA A 106 6.82 -12.96 -4.98
C ALA A 106 5.71 -12.61 -5.98
N LEU A 107 4.56 -13.28 -5.89
CA LEU A 107 3.41 -12.96 -6.73
C LEU A 107 2.89 -11.54 -6.46
N ALA A 108 2.73 -11.15 -5.20
CA ALA A 108 2.28 -9.80 -4.85
C ALA A 108 3.25 -8.71 -5.37
N LYS A 109 4.56 -8.92 -5.23
CA LYS A 109 5.60 -8.04 -5.77
C LYS A 109 5.51 -7.92 -7.30
N MET A 110 5.38 -9.06 -8.01
CA MET A 110 5.22 -9.09 -9.47
C MET A 110 3.96 -8.35 -9.94
N LEU A 111 2.83 -8.54 -9.25
CA LEU A 111 1.56 -7.88 -9.60
C LEU A 111 1.66 -6.36 -9.49
N VAL A 112 2.33 -5.85 -8.46
CA VAL A 112 2.54 -4.41 -8.28
C VAL A 112 3.37 -3.83 -9.41
N VAL A 113 4.46 -4.51 -9.82
CA VAL A 113 5.31 -4.08 -10.94
C VAL A 113 4.52 -4.10 -12.25
N ALA A 114 3.86 -5.23 -12.56
CA ALA A 114 3.11 -5.39 -13.81
C ALA A 114 1.94 -4.40 -13.92
N LYS A 115 1.30 -4.05 -12.81
CA LYS A 115 0.25 -3.03 -12.76
C LYS A 115 0.76 -1.65 -13.17
N SER A 116 1.97 -1.29 -12.78
CA SER A 116 2.62 -0.02 -13.15
C SER A 116 3.00 0.06 -14.63
N SER A 117 3.15 -1.07 -15.32
CA SER A 117 3.48 -1.13 -16.75
C SER A 117 2.34 -0.68 -17.68
N GLY A 118 1.10 -0.68 -17.20
CA GLY A 118 -0.09 -0.35 -18.00
C GLY A 118 -0.42 -1.39 -19.08
N GLY A 119 -1.31 -1.02 -20.01
CA GLY A 119 -1.74 -1.89 -21.12
C GLY A 119 -2.37 -3.21 -20.65
N SER A 120 -2.25 -4.25 -21.48
CA SER A 120 -2.82 -5.59 -21.20
C SER A 120 -2.24 -6.21 -19.93
N ALA A 121 -0.92 -6.06 -19.70
CA ALA A 121 -0.25 -6.56 -18.52
C ALA A 121 -0.79 -5.89 -17.24
N GLY A 122 -0.96 -4.56 -17.26
CA GLY A 122 -1.48 -3.82 -16.11
C GLY A 122 -2.95 -4.13 -15.80
N SER A 123 -3.79 -4.31 -16.82
CA SER A 123 -5.17 -4.76 -16.63
C SER A 123 -5.25 -6.17 -16.05
N LEU A 124 -4.43 -7.10 -16.55
CA LEU A 124 -4.37 -8.47 -16.04
C LEU A 124 -3.85 -8.53 -14.61
N ALA A 125 -2.77 -7.82 -14.30
CA ALA A 125 -2.23 -7.71 -12.95
C ALA A 125 -3.26 -7.12 -11.99
N SER A 126 -4.02 -6.10 -12.41
CA SER A 126 -5.11 -5.53 -11.61
C SER A 126 -6.22 -6.54 -11.32
N ARG A 127 -6.58 -7.38 -12.30
CA ARG A 127 -7.55 -8.46 -12.12
C ARG A 127 -7.06 -9.51 -11.11
N ILE A 128 -5.83 -10.00 -11.28
CA ILE A 128 -5.26 -11.02 -10.38
C ILE A 128 -5.09 -10.43 -8.96
N GLN A 129 -4.68 -9.18 -8.82
CA GLN A 129 -4.58 -8.51 -7.52
C GLN A 129 -5.95 -8.38 -6.83
N ALA A 130 -7.03 -8.18 -7.58
CA ALA A 130 -8.39 -8.20 -7.03
C ALA A 130 -8.79 -9.59 -6.53
N GLU A 131 -8.44 -10.66 -7.25
CA GLU A 131 -8.64 -12.05 -6.80
C GLU A 131 -7.82 -12.36 -5.55
N GLN A 132 -6.54 -11.96 -5.49
CA GLN A 132 -5.67 -12.06 -4.32
C GLN A 132 -6.27 -11.34 -3.11
N THR A 133 -6.72 -10.10 -3.28
CA THR A 133 -7.34 -9.29 -2.21
C THR A 133 -8.60 -9.98 -1.68
N ARG A 134 -9.48 -10.47 -2.57
CA ARG A 134 -10.69 -11.20 -2.16
C ARG A 134 -10.36 -12.45 -1.36
N TYR A 135 -9.36 -13.22 -1.80
CA TYR A 135 -8.91 -14.41 -1.09
C TYR A 135 -8.34 -14.07 0.30
N TRP A 136 -7.40 -13.14 0.40
CA TRP A 136 -6.84 -12.73 1.70
C TRP A 136 -7.91 -12.21 2.65
N LEU A 137 -8.89 -11.45 2.14
CA LEU A 137 -10.04 -11.01 2.93
C LEU A 137 -10.94 -12.19 3.34
N SER A 138 -11.17 -13.20 2.49
CA SER A 138 -12.05 -14.33 2.82
C SER A 138 -11.48 -15.21 3.92
N VAL A 139 -10.16 -15.38 3.97
CA VAL A 139 -9.46 -16.10 5.05
C VAL A 139 -9.03 -15.19 6.20
N ASN A 140 -9.53 -13.95 6.23
CA ASN A 140 -9.30 -12.95 7.27
C ASN A 140 -7.81 -12.69 7.59
N ARG A 141 -6.93 -12.69 6.59
CA ARG A 141 -5.51 -12.35 6.80
C ARG A 141 -5.41 -10.90 7.28
N THR A 142 -4.76 -10.69 8.43
CA THR A 142 -4.69 -9.37 9.05
C THR A 142 -3.77 -8.42 8.26
N PRO A 143 -3.97 -7.09 8.35
CA PRO A 143 -3.04 -6.12 7.78
C PRO A 143 -1.59 -6.33 8.22
N GLY A 144 -1.34 -6.69 9.48
CA GLY A 144 -0.01 -7.01 10.01
C GLY A 144 0.63 -8.21 9.32
N ALA A 145 -0.11 -9.32 9.15
CA ALA A 145 0.40 -10.51 8.47
C ALA A 145 0.76 -10.23 7.00
N ILE A 146 -0.04 -9.41 6.30
CA ILE A 146 0.30 -8.99 4.93
C ILE A 146 1.49 -8.02 4.92
N PHE A 147 1.63 -7.16 5.94
CA PHE A 147 2.77 -6.25 6.05
C PHE A 147 4.10 -7.01 6.14
N GLU A 148 4.16 -8.00 7.03
CA GLU A 148 5.32 -8.89 7.22
C GLU A 148 5.58 -9.76 6.00
N MET A 149 4.54 -10.38 5.43
CA MET A 149 4.69 -11.19 4.22
C MET A 149 5.25 -10.38 3.04
N LEU A 150 4.93 -9.10 2.94
CA LEU A 150 5.47 -8.20 1.92
C LEU A 150 6.84 -7.60 2.28
N GLN A 151 7.37 -7.90 3.47
CA GLN A 151 8.63 -7.38 4.02
C GLN A 151 8.68 -5.84 4.01
N LEU A 152 7.57 -5.19 4.37
CA LEU A 152 7.47 -3.73 4.32
C LEU A 152 8.32 -3.04 5.40
N GLU A 153 8.63 -3.73 6.48
CA GLU A 153 9.54 -3.29 7.54
C GLU A 153 10.98 -3.09 7.03
N THR A 154 11.40 -3.81 5.99
CA THR A 154 12.77 -3.73 5.47
C THR A 154 13.00 -2.53 4.55
N LEU A 155 11.92 -1.82 4.15
CA LEU A 155 11.99 -0.64 3.28
C LEU A 155 12.53 0.63 3.99
N GLY A 156 12.80 0.57 5.29
CA GLY A 156 13.27 1.70 6.08
C GLY A 156 12.27 2.84 6.11
N THR A 157 12.71 4.10 6.05
CA THR A 157 11.79 5.27 6.16
C THR A 157 11.23 5.73 4.81
N ASN A 158 11.59 5.11 3.69
CA ASN A 158 11.18 5.56 2.36
C ASN A 158 9.96 4.82 1.79
N PHE A 159 9.27 4.00 2.58
CA PHE A 159 8.16 3.17 2.10
C PHE A 159 6.93 3.95 1.62
N LEU A 160 6.74 5.21 2.04
CA LEU A 160 5.50 5.97 1.75
C LEU A 160 5.27 6.22 0.26
N ASN A 161 6.32 6.24 -0.55
CA ASN A 161 6.21 6.35 -2.01
C ASN A 161 6.22 4.97 -2.71
N HIS A 162 6.43 3.89 -1.96
CA HIS A 162 6.63 2.57 -2.54
C HIS A 162 5.27 2.01 -3.02
N PRO A 163 5.17 1.54 -4.27
CA PRO A 163 3.92 1.01 -4.81
C PRO A 163 3.35 -0.16 -3.99
N ILE A 164 4.22 -1.02 -3.43
CA ILE A 164 3.80 -2.15 -2.59
C ILE A 164 3.18 -1.69 -1.26
N PHE A 165 3.69 -0.61 -0.68
CA PHE A 165 3.11 -0.01 0.52
C PHE A 165 1.75 0.59 0.20
N THR A 166 1.62 1.28 -0.93
CA THR A 166 0.33 1.83 -1.38
C THR A 166 -0.72 0.74 -1.60
N ALA A 167 -0.31 -0.41 -2.16
CA ALA A 167 -1.18 -1.57 -2.31
C ALA A 167 -1.60 -2.15 -0.95
N TRP A 168 -0.67 -2.25 0.01
CA TRP A 168 -0.95 -2.72 1.36
C TRP A 168 -1.86 -1.77 2.16
N VAL A 169 -1.70 -0.46 2.03
CA VAL A 169 -2.62 0.53 2.64
C VAL A 169 -4.04 0.33 2.10
N LYS A 170 -4.18 0.12 0.78
CA LYS A 170 -5.49 -0.17 0.18
C LYS A 170 -6.08 -1.47 0.71
N TYR A 171 -5.28 -2.54 0.82
CA TYR A 171 -5.72 -3.80 1.42
C TYR A 171 -6.22 -3.58 2.85
N THR A 172 -5.48 -2.81 3.65
CA THR A 172 -5.84 -2.48 5.02
C THR A 172 -7.17 -1.73 5.10
N ASP A 173 -7.42 -0.80 4.19
CA ASP A 173 -8.71 -0.10 4.10
C ASP A 173 -9.86 -1.05 3.76
N ASP A 174 -9.66 -1.96 2.81
CA ASP A 174 -10.67 -2.93 2.41
C ASP A 174 -10.93 -3.97 3.52
N PHE A 175 -9.90 -4.37 4.27
CA PHE A 175 -10.02 -5.20 5.47
C PHE A 175 -10.88 -4.52 6.54
N ARG A 176 -10.63 -3.24 6.83
CA ARG A 176 -11.41 -2.48 7.81
C ARG A 176 -12.87 -2.27 7.42
N LYS A 177 -13.13 -2.05 6.12
CA LYS A 177 -14.51 -1.97 5.61
C LYS A 177 -15.26 -3.28 5.79
N LYS A 178 -14.59 -4.42 5.59
CA LYS A 178 -15.17 -5.75 5.80
C LYS A 178 -15.38 -6.06 7.28
N ASN A 179 -14.42 -5.68 8.12
CA ASN A 179 -14.39 -5.96 9.55
C ASN A 179 -14.69 -4.69 10.36
N LEU A 180 -15.96 -4.25 10.35
CA LEU A 180 -16.38 -3.04 11.05
C LEU A 180 -16.02 -3.11 12.55
N GLY A 181 -15.57 -1.99 13.11
CA GLY A 181 -15.15 -1.89 14.50
C GLY A 181 -13.72 -2.38 14.79
N THR A 182 -13.00 -2.94 13.81
CA THR A 182 -11.60 -3.34 14.02
C THR A 182 -10.69 -2.15 14.29
N HIS A 183 -9.78 -2.31 15.26
CA HIS A 183 -8.68 -1.37 15.52
C HIS A 183 -7.49 -1.56 14.57
N LEU A 184 -7.47 -2.64 13.77
CA LEU A 184 -6.37 -2.94 12.85
C LEU A 184 -6.36 -1.94 11.68
N SER A 185 -5.52 -0.92 11.79
CA SER A 185 -5.31 0.13 10.80
C SER A 185 -3.88 0.15 10.26
N THR A 186 -3.68 1.00 9.25
CA THR A 186 -2.34 1.31 8.74
C THR A 186 -1.44 1.78 9.87
N LEU A 187 -1.94 2.70 10.70
CA LEU A 187 -1.19 3.26 11.81
C LEU A 187 -0.90 2.24 12.92
N THR A 188 -1.86 1.41 13.33
CA THR A 188 -1.61 0.41 14.37
C THR A 188 -0.57 -0.62 13.93
N THR A 189 -0.54 -0.96 12.64
CA THR A 189 0.50 -1.85 12.11
C THR A 189 1.85 -1.17 12.11
N LEU A 190 1.94 0.07 11.63
CA LEU A 190 3.21 0.83 11.63
C LEU A 190 3.78 1.05 13.04
N ARG A 191 2.93 1.23 14.05
CA ARG A 191 3.33 1.40 15.46
C ARG A 191 4.02 0.18 16.08
N VAL A 192 3.87 -1.00 15.49
CA VAL A 192 4.63 -2.20 15.91
C VAL A 192 6.13 -2.01 15.62
N TYR A 193 6.47 -1.26 14.57
CA TYR A 193 7.84 -1.13 14.06
C TYR A 193 8.46 0.24 14.32
N TYR A 194 7.64 1.29 14.46
CA TYR A 194 8.10 2.67 14.51
C TYR A 194 7.49 3.43 15.70
N SER A 195 8.32 4.23 16.38
CA SER A 195 7.85 5.13 17.44
C SER A 195 6.95 6.24 16.90
N ASP A 196 6.07 6.79 17.74
CA ASP A 196 5.22 7.93 17.39
C ASP A 196 6.05 9.15 16.93
N ALA A 197 7.22 9.41 17.52
CA ALA A 197 8.15 10.46 17.05
C ALA A 197 8.65 10.19 15.62
N THR A 198 9.02 8.94 15.32
CA THR A 198 9.47 8.53 13.98
C THR A 198 8.36 8.69 12.96
N LEU A 199 7.16 8.19 13.27
CA LEU A 199 5.99 8.25 12.38
C LEU A 199 5.54 9.69 12.17
N ALA A 200 5.44 10.50 13.22
CA ALA A 200 5.11 11.91 13.12
C ALA A 200 6.09 12.64 12.20
N LYS A 201 7.41 12.43 12.41
CA LYS A 201 8.43 13.07 11.56
C LYS A 201 8.25 12.66 10.10
N LEU A 202 8.12 11.35 9.86
CA LEU A 202 7.94 10.80 8.53
C LEU A 202 6.70 11.38 7.83
N PHE A 203 5.55 11.46 8.51
CA PHE A 203 4.32 11.98 7.92
C PHE A 203 4.38 13.50 7.70
N THR A 204 5.02 14.24 8.61
CA THR A 204 5.22 15.69 8.45
C THR A 204 6.10 16.04 7.25
N GLU A 205 7.16 15.26 6.99
CA GLU A 205 8.00 15.44 5.81
C GLU A 205 7.29 14.97 4.54
N ALA A 206 6.59 13.84 4.60
CA ALA A 206 5.82 13.32 3.48
C ALA A 206 4.75 14.31 2.98
N ARG A 207 4.18 15.14 3.87
CA ARG A 207 3.20 16.18 3.51
C ARG A 207 3.79 17.26 2.59
N LYS A 208 5.09 17.52 2.70
CA LYS A 208 5.80 18.58 1.97
C LYS A 208 6.18 18.16 0.55
N VAL A 209 6.25 16.86 0.29
CA VAL A 209 6.63 16.30 -1.01
C VAL A 209 5.38 15.98 -1.82
N THR A 210 5.23 16.58 -3.01
CA THR A 210 4.04 16.47 -3.87
C THR A 210 3.53 15.03 -4.05
N LYS A 211 4.43 14.07 -4.32
CA LYS A 211 4.07 12.66 -4.55
C LYS A 211 3.52 11.95 -3.31
N THR A 212 3.99 12.31 -2.12
CA THR A 212 3.57 11.67 -0.85
C THR A 212 2.61 12.53 -0.04
N ALA A 213 2.29 13.75 -0.50
CA ALA A 213 1.53 14.71 0.27
C ALA A 213 0.17 14.18 0.74
N LYS A 214 -0.54 13.47 -0.16
CA LYS A 214 -1.86 12.89 0.15
C LYS A 214 -1.77 11.84 1.25
N ILE A 215 -0.85 10.87 1.14
CA ILE A 215 -0.71 9.81 2.15
C ILE A 215 -0.12 10.34 3.46
N GLY A 216 0.82 11.29 3.39
CA GLY A 216 1.38 11.97 4.56
C GLY A 216 0.30 12.66 5.39
N ARG A 217 -0.54 13.51 4.76
CA ARG A 217 -1.67 14.17 5.44
C ARG A 217 -2.67 13.19 6.04
N ARG A 218 -2.99 12.12 5.31
CA ARG A 218 -3.91 11.09 5.80
C ARG A 218 -3.36 10.42 7.06
N LEU A 219 -2.11 9.95 7.04
CA LEU A 219 -1.52 9.22 8.17
C LEU A 219 -1.24 10.13 9.36
N GLU A 220 -0.90 11.41 9.12
CA GLU A 220 -0.86 12.44 10.16
C GLU A 220 -2.23 12.65 10.82
N ALA A 221 -3.31 12.75 10.03
CA ALA A 221 -4.65 12.88 10.58
C ALA A 221 -5.10 11.64 11.36
N GLU A 222 -4.74 10.43 10.90
CA GLU A 222 -4.95 9.19 11.65
C GLU A 222 -4.19 9.21 12.99
N LEU A 223 -2.93 9.68 13.00
CA LEU A 223 -2.12 9.78 14.22
C LEU A 223 -2.74 10.72 15.26
N LEU A 224 -3.13 11.92 14.84
CA LEU A 224 -3.82 12.89 15.70
C LEU A 224 -5.16 12.36 16.22
N ARG A 225 -5.93 11.68 15.36
CA ARG A 225 -7.21 11.08 15.73
C ARG A 225 -7.04 9.98 16.77
N GLU A 226 -6.06 9.10 16.61
CA GLU A 226 -5.78 8.04 17.58
C GLU A 226 -5.38 8.60 18.94
N TRP A 227 -4.51 9.63 18.98
CA TRP A 227 -4.20 10.32 20.23
C TRP A 227 -5.44 10.92 20.88
N SER A 228 -6.33 11.53 20.08
CA SER A 228 -7.58 12.11 20.58
C SER A 228 -8.55 11.05 21.12
N LEU A 229 -8.70 9.91 20.43
CA LEU A 229 -9.57 8.80 20.84
C LEU A 229 -9.07 8.14 22.14
N ALA A 230 -7.75 8.04 22.29
CA ALA A 230 -7.11 7.56 23.52
C ALA A 230 -7.15 8.58 24.67
N VAL A 231 -7.72 9.77 24.45
CA VAL A 231 -7.75 10.89 25.40
C VAL A 231 -6.33 11.17 25.95
N ALA A 232 -5.32 11.06 25.09
CA ALA A 232 -3.92 11.17 25.50
C ALA A 232 -3.60 12.62 25.92
N PRO A 233 -3.16 12.87 27.16
CA PRO A 233 -2.83 14.23 27.58
C PRO A 233 -1.73 14.83 26.70
N PRO A 234 -1.82 16.11 26.29
CA PRO A 234 -0.76 16.77 25.55
C PRO A 234 0.65 16.63 26.13
N ALA A 235 0.82 16.60 27.46
CA ALA A 235 2.12 16.34 28.07
C ALA A 235 2.70 14.96 27.68
N LEU A 236 1.85 13.92 27.65
CA LEU A 236 2.26 12.59 27.19
C LEU A 236 2.62 12.59 25.69
N ILE A 237 1.88 13.33 24.88
CA ILE A 237 2.21 13.46 23.44
C ILE A 237 3.54 14.19 23.24
N PHE A 238 3.85 15.19 24.08
CA PHE A 238 5.14 15.88 24.06
C PHE A 238 6.31 14.90 24.28
N GLU A 239 6.17 14.01 25.26
CA GLU A 239 7.15 12.94 25.55
C GLU A 239 7.24 11.91 24.42
N ARG A 240 6.10 11.43 23.90
CA ARG A 240 6.06 10.47 22.78
C ARG A 240 6.71 10.99 21.51
N LEU A 241 6.59 12.30 21.27
CA LEU A 241 7.25 13.00 20.16
C LEU A 241 8.71 13.35 20.44
N LYS A 242 9.22 13.03 21.63
CA LYS A 242 10.59 13.32 22.09
C LYS A 242 10.94 14.81 21.97
N LEU A 243 9.95 15.68 22.19
CA LEU A 243 10.12 17.13 22.05
C LEU A 243 11.00 17.74 23.14
N GLY A 244 11.23 17.06 24.26
CA GLY A 244 12.21 17.48 25.27
C GLY A 244 13.66 17.51 24.77
N ASN A 245 13.96 16.76 23.69
CA ASN A 245 15.29 16.69 23.09
C ASN A 245 15.49 17.72 21.96
N GLY A 246 14.52 18.60 21.74
CA GLY A 246 14.54 19.56 20.63
C GLY A 246 15.55 20.70 20.80
N GLY A 247 15.90 21.03 22.06
CA GLY A 247 16.81 22.11 22.39
C GLY A 247 16.43 23.43 21.70
N GLN A 248 17.42 24.23 21.32
CA GLN A 248 17.20 25.56 20.70
C GLN A 248 16.34 25.53 19.42
N LYS A 249 16.32 24.42 18.68
CA LYS A 249 15.54 24.26 17.43
C LYS A 249 14.11 23.75 17.65
N LEU A 250 13.68 23.59 18.91
CA LEU A 250 12.35 23.08 19.23
C LEU A 250 11.23 23.81 18.48
N PHE A 251 11.24 25.14 18.51
CA PHE A 251 10.16 25.95 17.96
C PHE A 251 10.10 25.93 16.42
N GLU A 252 11.22 25.60 15.77
CA GLU A 252 11.30 25.40 14.31
C GLU A 252 10.84 23.98 13.91
N SER A 253 10.68 23.07 14.86
CA SER A 253 10.35 21.67 14.59
C SER A 253 8.92 21.51 14.08
N PRO A 254 8.68 20.79 12.96
CA PRO A 254 7.33 20.47 12.52
C PRO A 254 6.57 19.58 13.52
N LEU A 255 7.30 18.85 14.37
CA LEU A 255 6.70 18.06 15.46
C LEU A 255 6.16 18.95 16.58
N PHE A 256 6.81 20.08 16.84
CA PHE A 256 6.32 21.05 17.80
C PHE A 256 5.02 21.69 17.29
N THR A 257 4.96 22.07 16.01
CA THR A 257 3.72 22.55 15.38
C THR A 257 2.59 21.51 15.43
N MET A 258 2.91 20.23 15.18
CA MET A 258 1.93 19.15 15.31
C MET A 258 1.40 19.03 16.74
N TRP A 259 2.29 19.10 17.74
CA TRP A 259 1.91 19.06 19.15
C TRP A 259 1.04 20.25 19.56
N THR A 260 1.37 21.48 19.12
CA THR A 260 0.53 22.66 19.41
C THR A 260 -0.85 22.55 18.78
N ASN A 261 -0.94 22.02 17.56
CA ASN A 261 -2.22 21.76 16.90
C ASN A 261 -3.03 20.70 17.67
N TYR A 262 -2.37 19.66 18.18
CA TYR A 262 -2.99 18.65 19.02
C TYR A 262 -3.53 19.24 20.33
N ILE A 263 -2.81 20.15 21.01
CA ILE A 263 -3.32 20.84 22.21
C ILE A 263 -4.64 21.56 21.90
N ALA A 264 -4.68 22.31 20.78
CA ALA A 264 -5.88 23.04 20.40
C ALA A 264 -7.07 22.10 20.12
N MET A 265 -6.83 21.01 19.39
CA MET A 265 -7.84 19.96 19.17
C MET A 265 -8.31 19.32 20.48
N PHE A 266 -7.36 18.98 21.37
CA PHE A 266 -7.64 18.32 22.64
C PHE A 266 -8.45 19.22 23.58
N LYS A 267 -8.11 20.51 23.69
CA LYS A 267 -8.86 21.51 24.46
C LYS A 267 -10.29 21.67 23.95
N LYS A 268 -10.47 21.68 22.63
CA LYS A 268 -11.80 21.75 22.01
C LYS A 268 -12.65 20.51 22.34
N ALA A 269 -12.06 19.32 22.34
CA ALA A 269 -12.73 18.08 22.70
C ALA A 269 -12.93 17.90 24.22
N ASN A 270 -12.08 18.53 25.03
CA ASN A 270 -12.07 18.42 26.49
C ASN A 270 -12.06 19.81 27.15
N PRO A 271 -13.20 20.52 27.24
CA PRO A 271 -13.25 21.90 27.76
C PRO A 271 -12.78 22.06 29.21
N ARG A 272 -12.76 20.96 29.98
CA ARG A 272 -12.25 20.93 31.36
C ARG A 272 -10.72 20.85 31.43
N TYR A 273 -10.04 20.54 30.33
CA TYR A 273 -8.59 20.46 30.28
C TYR A 273 -7.98 21.87 30.28
N LYS A 274 -7.39 22.25 31.43
CA LYS A 274 -6.82 23.59 31.66
C LYS A 274 -5.30 23.66 31.51
N ASP A 275 -4.65 22.51 31.34
CA ASP A 275 -3.19 22.43 31.29
C ASP A 275 -2.59 23.35 30.22
N ASP A 276 -1.50 23.98 30.62
CA ASP A 276 -0.82 25.01 29.86
C ASP A 276 0.37 24.44 29.08
N GLN A 277 0.47 24.89 27.83
CA GLN A 277 1.60 24.62 26.95
C GLN A 277 2.92 25.04 27.64
N LEU A 278 2.90 26.19 28.32
CA LEU A 278 4.05 26.71 29.05
C LEU A 278 4.48 25.82 30.21
N ALA A 279 3.53 25.27 30.97
CA ALA A 279 3.82 24.37 32.09
C ALA A 279 4.55 23.09 31.62
N THR A 280 4.15 22.54 30.47
CA THR A 280 4.83 21.37 29.88
C THR A 280 6.27 21.70 29.47
N LEU A 281 6.48 22.87 28.86
CA LEU A 281 7.81 23.34 28.48
C LEU A 281 8.69 23.62 29.69
N LEU A 282 8.15 24.25 30.74
CA LEU A 282 8.86 24.52 31.99
C LEU A 282 9.30 23.25 32.70
N ARG A 283 8.44 22.22 32.77
CA ARG A 283 8.81 20.92 33.32
C ARG A 283 9.93 20.23 32.54
N SER A 284 9.94 20.41 31.21
CA SER A 284 10.87 19.70 30.33
C SER A 284 12.25 20.37 30.23
N TYR A 285 12.29 21.70 30.16
CA TYR A 285 13.52 22.47 29.93
C TYR A 285 14.00 23.26 31.15
N GLY A 286 13.11 23.53 32.11
CA GLY A 286 13.37 24.46 33.20
C GLY A 286 13.27 25.92 32.76
N ARG A 287 13.02 26.82 33.72
CA ARG A 287 12.77 28.25 33.45
C ARG A 287 13.94 28.93 32.73
N ARG A 288 15.18 28.69 33.18
CA ARG A 288 16.38 29.35 32.64
C ARG A 288 16.61 29.00 31.17
N GLU A 289 16.64 27.71 30.84
CA GLU A 289 16.87 27.25 29.48
C GLU A 289 15.71 27.65 28.55
N LEU A 290 14.46 27.47 29.00
CA LEU A 290 13.30 27.87 28.20
C LEU A 290 13.32 29.36 27.88
N THR A 291 13.71 30.21 28.82
CA THR A 291 13.87 31.67 28.57
C THR A 291 14.87 31.93 27.46
N LEU A 292 16.03 31.28 27.50
CA LEU A 292 17.05 31.43 26.46
C LEU A 292 16.55 30.94 25.09
N MET A 293 15.90 29.78 25.06
CA MET A 293 15.32 29.23 23.83
C MET A 293 14.29 30.18 23.21
N LEU A 294 13.42 30.81 24.02
CA LEU A 294 12.43 31.78 23.56
C LEU A 294 13.08 33.07 23.04
N ILE A 295 14.10 33.60 23.73
CA ILE A 295 14.88 34.76 23.25
C ILE A 295 15.49 34.49 21.86
N LEU A 296 16.04 33.29 21.66
CA LEU A 296 16.62 32.91 20.38
C LEU A 296 15.53 32.75 19.30
N ALA A 297 14.42 32.11 19.63
CA ALA A 297 13.30 31.91 18.73
C ALA A 297 12.60 33.22 18.32
N GLU A 298 12.63 34.27 19.14
CA GLU A 298 12.14 35.61 18.77
C GLU A 298 12.94 36.28 17.65
N LYS A 299 14.21 35.89 17.50
CA LYS A 299 15.09 36.40 16.43
C LYS A 299 14.82 35.72 15.08
N VAL A 300 14.16 34.58 15.07
CA VAL A 300 13.84 33.81 13.86
C VAL A 300 12.43 34.16 13.41
N PRO A 301 12.23 34.71 12.19
CA PRO A 301 10.91 35.18 11.74
C PRO A 301 9.80 34.13 11.82
N SER A 302 10.09 32.86 11.50
CA SER A 302 9.10 31.78 11.51
C SER A 302 8.63 31.36 12.91
N THR A 303 9.38 31.70 13.97
CA THR A 303 9.06 31.32 15.36
C THR A 303 8.78 32.51 16.26
N LYS A 304 8.89 33.74 15.74
CA LYS A 304 8.77 34.97 16.51
C LYS A 304 7.46 35.09 17.28
N ASP A 305 6.33 34.82 16.62
CA ASP A 305 5.01 35.01 17.23
C ASP A 305 4.76 34.05 18.40
N ILE A 306 5.09 32.77 18.22
CA ILE A 306 4.92 31.77 19.28
C ILE A 306 5.90 32.02 20.43
N ALA A 307 7.12 32.45 20.13
CA ALA A 307 8.13 32.76 21.14
C ALA A 307 7.73 33.98 21.97
N THR A 308 7.28 35.05 21.33
CA THR A 308 6.80 36.28 22.00
C THR A 308 5.61 35.98 22.91
N LYS A 309 4.64 35.19 22.43
CA LYS A 309 3.48 34.77 23.21
C LYS A 309 3.89 33.99 24.47
N LEU A 310 4.72 32.95 24.31
CA LEU A 310 5.16 32.11 25.43
C LEU A 310 6.05 32.89 26.42
N ARG A 311 6.88 33.81 25.93
CA ARG A 311 7.71 34.67 26.77
C ARG A 311 6.87 35.66 27.57
N GLY A 312 5.85 36.25 26.96
CA GLY A 312 4.89 37.10 27.67
C GLY A 312 4.17 36.36 28.80
N GLN A 313 3.75 35.11 28.55
CA GLN A 313 3.17 34.25 29.59
C GLN A 313 4.17 33.91 30.70
N LEU A 314 5.44 33.65 30.35
CA LEU A 314 6.49 33.32 31.31
C LEU A 314 6.86 34.48 32.23
N SER A 315 6.82 35.72 31.72
CA SER A 315 7.07 36.94 32.51
C SER A 315 5.94 37.23 33.50
N GLY A 316 4.74 36.68 33.29
CA GLY A 316 3.59 36.81 34.18
C GLY A 316 3.50 35.76 35.30
N LEU A 317 4.44 34.80 35.33
CA LEU A 317 4.56 33.72 36.34
C LEU A 317 5.71 33.98 37.31
#